data_AF-A0A385YQW7-F1
#
_entry.id   AF-A0A385YQW7-F1
#
_cell.length_a   1.000
_cell.length_b   1.000
_cell.length_c   1.000
_cell.angle_alpha   90.00
_cell.angle_beta   90.00
_cell.angle_gamma   90.00
#
_symmetry.space_group_name_H-M   'P 1'
#
loop_
_entity.id
_entity.type
_entity.pdbx_description
1 polymer ?
#
loop_
_entity_poly.entity_id
_entity_poly.type
_entity_poly.pdbx_seq_one_letter_code
_entity_poly.pdbx_strand_id
1 'polypeptide(L)'
;MIKKLVVLSIFAVSMSIATSAVAESNEFPDVPKSQPFYEHIHYLTGDGIINGYDNGYFKPYTNLTRGEAAMMIARAFDLDLTPRETVFKDVNTRLSGAVQSAYEAHIIFGTSETTFSPSEKITREQMAMLLERAFHLKEQSATEFDDVKMNSVAYTAIRKIQAFGITGGVDENHFNPGGYVSRQHFAAFLARGLNEELRLEASSCGYNVDSRTNPPRQVLNCMITNAARATQGEIPPEIVKGIVNVENGNWKHFQENGEPIISADGGIGLMQITNVQNFDVEKLKYDIEYNIEAGISMLINHFKRTDLPKISEKDPNRLENWYFAIMAYNGTKSVNSPFYKATGEKNLSSYQEKVFQAIRTSSQLEVTSHSILMKPEDFTYGPETNESIVFNRKNMELDFIGTHTRDRFGEGYPAYLTNSRLRTEPSTSAEAVTVPIGTLVEILGAPLYDLSSNAPNNFVWYPVAVNQNGMTRYLYAPSQSVK
;
A
#
# COMPACT_ATOMS: atom_id res chain seq x y z
N MET A 1 83.87 27.04 26.57
CA MET A 1 84.32 26.26 27.74
C MET A 1 83.12 25.84 28.56
N ILE A 2 83.20 24.62 29.09
CA ILE A 2 82.21 23.83 29.81
C ILE A 2 81.59 24.57 31.01
N LYS A 3 80.29 24.39 31.25
CA LYS A 3 79.76 23.80 32.50
C LYS A 3 78.26 23.52 32.40
N LYS A 4 77.95 22.23 32.28
CA LYS A 4 76.66 21.65 32.68
C LYS A 4 76.49 21.87 34.17
N LEU A 5 75.33 22.37 34.60
CA LEU A 5 74.84 22.18 35.96
C LEU A 5 73.45 21.55 35.87
N VAL A 6 73.37 20.33 36.38
CA VAL A 6 72.13 19.57 36.60
C VAL A 6 71.44 20.17 37.82
N VAL A 7 70.19 20.59 37.68
CA VAL A 7 69.32 20.89 38.82
C VAL A 7 68.22 19.84 38.83
N LEU A 8 68.19 19.10 39.93
CA LEU A 8 67.20 18.10 40.30
C LEU A 8 65.87 18.82 40.58
N SER A 9 64.81 18.50 39.83
CA SER A 9 63.45 18.96 40.14
C SER A 9 62.60 17.75 40.50
N ILE A 10 62.14 17.75 41.76
CA ILE A 10 61.27 16.75 42.37
C ILE A 10 59.89 16.88 41.72
N PHE A 11 59.47 15.87 40.96
CA PHE A 11 58.10 15.74 40.46
C PHE A 11 57.22 15.17 41.58
N ALA A 12 56.37 16.00 42.18
CA ALA A 12 55.27 15.54 43.00
C ALA A 12 54.19 14.96 42.08
N VAL A 13 54.01 13.64 42.10
CA VAL A 13 52.92 12.96 41.39
C VAL A 13 51.64 13.19 42.19
N SER A 14 50.83 14.17 41.77
CA SER A 14 49.44 14.28 42.21
C SER A 14 48.62 13.24 41.46
N MET A 15 48.23 12.17 42.15
CA MET A 15 47.37 11.12 41.61
C MET A 15 45.93 11.66 41.57
N SER A 16 45.55 12.25 40.44
CA SER A 16 44.17 12.65 40.16
C SER A 16 43.32 11.39 40.02
N ILE A 17 42.45 11.15 40.99
CA ILE A 17 41.38 10.15 40.87
C ILE A 17 40.43 10.70 39.80
N ALA A 18 40.51 10.16 38.59
CA ALA A 18 39.49 10.35 37.58
C ALA A 18 38.23 9.64 38.09
N THR A 19 37.27 10.40 38.60
CA THR A 19 35.91 9.90 38.79
C THR A 19 35.33 9.68 37.40
N SER A 20 35.27 8.41 36.98
CA SER A 20 34.48 8.00 35.82
C SER A 20 33.03 8.38 36.10
N ALA A 21 32.51 9.37 35.38
CA ALA A 21 31.07 9.60 35.31
C ALA A 21 30.45 8.34 34.72
N VAL A 22 29.67 7.62 35.55
CA VAL A 22 28.82 6.53 35.08
C VAL A 22 27.80 7.19 34.15
N ALA A 23 27.83 6.85 32.87
CA ALA A 23 26.74 7.19 31.97
C ALA A 23 25.46 6.61 32.58
N GLU A 24 24.47 7.45 32.87
CA GLU A 24 23.14 6.99 33.31
C GLU A 24 22.65 5.96 32.30
N SER A 25 22.39 4.75 32.77
CA SER A 25 21.71 3.76 31.94
C SER A 25 20.33 4.33 31.61
N ASN A 26 20.03 4.51 30.32
CA ASN A 26 18.67 4.79 29.81
C ASN A 26 17.69 3.61 30.04
N GLU A 27 17.94 2.77 31.05
CA GLU A 27 17.16 1.60 31.40
C GLU A 27 16.22 1.94 32.56
N PHE A 28 14.92 1.76 32.35
CA PHE A 28 13.91 1.97 33.39
C PHE A 28 13.79 0.72 34.28
N PRO A 29 13.76 0.85 35.62
CA PRO A 29 13.65 -0.31 36.53
C PRO A 29 12.39 -1.16 36.31
N ASP A 30 11.33 -0.58 35.77
CA ASP A 30 10.05 -1.23 35.46
C ASP A 30 9.89 -1.62 33.99
N VAL A 31 10.99 -1.64 33.22
CA VAL A 31 11.05 -2.13 31.83
C VAL A 31 12.23 -3.08 31.64
N PRO A 32 12.18 -4.32 32.18
CA PRO A 32 13.25 -5.29 31.99
C PRO A 32 13.35 -5.75 30.52
N LYS A 33 14.54 -6.20 30.10
CA LYS A 33 14.80 -6.70 28.72
C LYS A 33 13.86 -7.81 28.26
N SER A 34 13.29 -8.57 29.20
CA SER A 34 12.33 -9.63 28.93
C SER A 34 10.89 -9.14 28.71
N GLN A 35 10.58 -7.87 28.98
CA GLN A 35 9.23 -7.34 28.83
C GLN A 35 8.90 -7.12 27.33
N PRO A 36 7.66 -7.40 26.91
CA PRO A 36 7.17 -6.97 25.60
C PRO A 36 7.41 -5.47 25.37
N PHE A 37 7.84 -5.11 24.16
CA PHE A 37 8.14 -3.73 23.75
C PHE A 37 9.37 -3.07 24.39
N TYR A 38 10.23 -3.82 25.10
CA TYR A 38 11.52 -3.30 25.60
C TYR A 38 12.30 -2.56 24.50
N GLU A 39 12.48 -3.19 23.34
CA GLU A 39 13.25 -2.61 22.22
C GLU A 39 12.63 -1.32 21.69
N HIS A 40 11.29 -1.24 21.67
CA HIS A 40 10.57 -0.07 21.18
C HIS A 40 10.72 1.11 22.14
N ILE A 41 10.61 0.85 23.45
CA ILE A 41 10.81 1.84 24.50
C ILE A 41 12.27 2.31 24.50
N HIS A 42 13.22 1.37 24.38
CA HIS A 42 14.64 1.69 24.35
C HIS A 42 15.01 2.54 23.12
N TYR A 43 14.49 2.18 21.94
CA TYR A 43 14.67 2.97 20.70
C TYR A 43 14.21 4.43 20.89
N LEU A 44 12.97 4.64 21.31
CA LEU A 44 12.44 5.99 21.52
C LEU A 44 13.12 6.77 22.65
N THR A 45 13.67 6.07 23.65
CA THR A 45 14.42 6.71 24.74
C THR A 45 15.81 7.15 24.24
N GLY A 46 16.47 6.32 23.42
CA GLY A 46 17.73 6.65 22.77
C GLY A 46 17.64 7.90 21.89
N ASP A 47 16.48 8.09 21.23
CA ASP A 47 16.20 9.26 20.40
C ASP A 47 15.63 10.46 21.20
N GLY A 48 15.52 10.36 22.53
CA GLY A 48 15.01 11.43 23.39
C GLY A 48 13.52 11.75 23.23
N ILE A 49 12.78 10.89 22.52
CA ILE A 49 11.35 11.05 22.26
C ILE A 49 10.56 10.80 23.54
N ILE A 50 10.89 9.73 24.26
CA ILE A 50 10.25 9.37 25.52
C ILE A 50 11.22 9.48 26.68
N ASN A 51 10.72 10.02 27.78
CA ASN A 51 11.44 10.08 29.06
C ASN A 51 10.66 9.31 30.12
N GLY A 52 11.37 8.86 31.15
CA GLY A 52 10.76 8.40 32.39
C GLY A 52 10.10 9.54 33.16
N TYR A 53 9.41 9.17 34.22
CA TYR A 53 8.96 10.10 35.25
C TYR A 53 10.13 10.52 36.14
N ASP A 54 9.98 11.62 36.87
CA ASP A 54 11.03 12.17 37.76
C ASP A 54 11.53 11.17 38.83
N ASN A 55 10.75 10.12 39.10
CA ASN A 55 11.13 9.04 40.01
C ASN A 55 11.96 7.93 39.35
N GLY A 56 12.35 8.06 38.08
CA GLY A 56 13.15 7.10 37.32
C GLY A 56 12.37 5.94 36.69
N TYR A 57 11.04 5.89 36.84
CA TYR A 57 10.19 4.82 36.29
C TYR A 57 9.57 5.22 34.94
N PHE A 58 9.28 4.24 34.08
CA PHE A 58 8.55 4.47 32.83
C PHE A 58 7.02 4.40 33.01
N LYS A 59 6.53 3.54 33.91
CA LYS A 59 5.12 3.21 34.14
C LYS A 59 4.40 2.64 32.90
N PRO A 60 4.86 1.50 32.35
CA PRO A 60 4.43 0.97 31.06
C PRO A 60 2.91 0.75 30.93
N TYR A 61 2.26 0.32 32.02
CA TYR A 61 0.83 -0.04 32.03
C TYR A 61 -0.11 1.14 32.28
N THR A 62 0.41 2.36 32.49
CA THR A 62 -0.43 3.53 32.73
C THR A 62 -1.06 4.00 31.43
N ASN A 63 -2.38 4.22 31.42
CA ASN A 63 -3.07 4.80 30.27
C ASN A 63 -2.58 6.22 29.99
N LEU A 64 -2.21 6.46 28.74
CA LEU A 64 -1.67 7.72 28.26
C LEU A 64 -2.78 8.77 28.15
N THR A 65 -2.46 10.01 28.51
CA THR A 65 -3.33 11.16 28.25
C THR A 65 -3.11 11.74 26.85
N ARG A 66 -4.08 12.49 26.33
CA ARG A 66 -3.97 13.22 25.06
C ARG A 66 -2.79 14.20 25.06
N GLY A 67 -2.53 14.87 26.19
CA GLY A 67 -1.39 15.77 26.35
C GLY A 67 -0.05 15.05 26.29
N GLU A 68 0.07 13.88 26.92
CA GLU A 68 1.28 13.07 26.84
C GLU A 68 1.51 12.53 25.42
N ALA A 69 0.46 12.08 24.73
CA ALA A 69 0.54 11.66 23.33
C ALA A 69 1.04 12.80 22.43
N ALA A 70 0.48 14.01 22.59
CA ALA A 70 0.91 15.19 21.83
C ALA A 70 2.38 15.54 22.07
N MET A 71 2.86 15.44 23.32
CA MET A 71 4.28 15.66 23.64
C MET A 71 5.19 14.62 23.00
N MET A 72 4.82 13.33 23.02
CA MET A 72 5.60 12.26 22.39
C MET A 72 5.68 12.45 20.87
N ILE A 73 4.57 12.83 20.22
CA ILE A 73 4.54 13.13 18.79
C ILE A 73 5.39 14.36 18.46
N ALA A 74 5.23 15.44 19.22
CA ALA A 74 5.98 16.66 18.97
C ALA A 74 7.49 16.42 19.01
N ARG A 75 7.97 15.56 19.92
CA ARG A 75 9.38 15.16 19.95
C ARG A 75 9.77 14.23 18.80
N ALA A 76 8.94 13.24 18.49
CA ALA A 76 9.21 12.30 17.40
C ALA A 76 9.37 12.96 16.03
N PHE A 77 8.68 14.08 15.82
CA PHE A 77 8.71 14.83 14.56
C PHE A 77 9.45 16.17 14.67
N ASP A 78 10.26 16.35 15.71
CA ASP A 78 11.08 17.55 15.95
C ASP A 78 10.30 18.88 15.81
N LEU A 79 9.08 18.89 16.35
CA LEU A 79 8.21 20.05 16.36
C LEU A 79 8.66 21.06 17.43
N ASP A 80 8.44 22.35 17.19
CA ASP A 80 8.81 23.41 18.13
C ASP A 80 8.06 23.26 19.47
N LEU A 81 8.80 22.98 20.54
CA LEU A 81 8.27 22.81 21.89
C LEU A 81 8.22 24.13 22.69
N THR A 82 8.65 25.25 22.10
CA THR A 82 8.68 26.56 22.77
C THR A 82 7.28 26.93 23.25
N PRO A 83 7.10 27.22 24.56
CA PRO A 83 5.80 27.60 25.10
C PRO A 83 5.24 28.83 24.39
N ARG A 84 3.97 28.75 23.96
CA ARG A 84 3.27 29.84 23.26
C ARG A 84 1.77 29.76 23.44
N GLU A 85 1.07 30.84 23.08
CA GLU A 85 -0.39 30.84 23.04
C GLU A 85 -0.91 29.74 22.13
N THR A 86 -2.00 29.09 22.55
CA THR A 86 -2.63 28.04 21.77
C THR A 86 -4.08 28.39 21.44
N VAL A 87 -4.61 27.80 20.38
CA VAL A 87 -6.05 27.92 20.07
C VAL A 87 -6.93 27.27 21.15
N PHE A 88 -6.36 26.41 22.00
CA PHE A 88 -7.07 25.66 23.04
C PHE A 88 -6.85 26.27 24.43
N LYS A 89 -7.95 26.64 25.10
CA LYS A 89 -7.90 27.39 26.36
C LYS A 89 -7.51 26.55 27.58
N ASP A 90 -7.57 25.23 27.47
CA ASP A 90 -7.34 24.27 28.54
C ASP A 90 -5.92 23.66 28.52
N VAL A 91 -5.04 24.16 27.65
CA VAL A 91 -3.65 23.70 27.53
C VAL A 91 -2.73 24.54 28.42
N ASN A 92 -2.02 23.89 29.34
CA ASN A 92 -1.06 24.57 30.20
C ASN A 92 0.26 24.91 29.47
N THR A 93 1.06 25.81 30.06
CA THR A 93 2.34 26.28 29.48
C THR A 93 3.29 25.15 29.10
N ARG A 94 3.35 24.05 29.88
CA ARG A 94 4.25 22.91 29.63
C ARG A 94 3.90 22.16 28.33
N LEU A 95 2.61 22.04 28.00
CA LEU A 95 2.13 21.35 26.80
C LEU A 95 1.93 22.30 25.62
N SER A 96 1.89 23.60 25.87
CA SER A 96 1.44 24.62 24.91
C SER A 96 2.20 24.59 23.57
N GLY A 97 3.53 24.56 23.59
CA GLY A 97 4.34 24.49 22.36
C GLY A 97 4.09 23.21 21.57
N ALA A 98 4.12 22.05 22.23
CA ALA A 98 3.88 20.75 21.61
C ALA A 98 2.49 20.66 20.97
N VAL A 99 1.45 21.08 21.71
CA VAL A 99 0.07 21.03 21.24
C VAL A 99 -0.15 22.01 20.10
N GLN A 100 0.33 23.25 20.21
CA GLN A 100 0.15 24.23 19.15
C GLN A 100 0.90 23.82 17.87
N SER A 101 2.12 23.27 17.97
CA SER A 101 2.88 22.82 16.80
C SER A 101 2.23 21.64 16.11
N ALA A 102 1.77 20.65 16.89
CA ALA A 102 1.09 19.49 16.33
C ALA A 102 -0.27 19.87 15.72
N TYR A 103 -0.95 20.90 16.23
CA TYR A 103 -2.17 21.45 15.64
C TYR A 103 -1.88 22.16 14.32
N GLU A 104 -0.86 23.02 14.26
CA GLU A 104 -0.42 23.70 13.04
C GLU A 104 0.03 22.72 11.95
N ALA A 105 0.65 21.61 12.35
CA ALA A 105 1.01 20.50 11.47
C ALA A 105 -0.18 19.61 11.08
N HIS A 106 -1.40 19.92 11.53
CA HIS A 106 -2.62 19.14 11.28
C HIS A 106 -2.55 17.67 11.77
N ILE A 107 -1.74 17.41 12.80
CA ILE A 107 -1.58 16.07 13.38
C ILE A 107 -2.64 15.83 14.46
N ILE A 108 -2.93 16.85 15.28
CA ILE A 108 -3.92 16.77 16.36
C ILE A 108 -5.02 17.81 16.19
N PHE A 109 -6.20 17.49 16.72
CA PHE A 109 -7.35 18.38 16.79
C PHE A 109 -7.94 18.38 18.20
N GLY A 110 -8.64 19.46 18.53
CA GLY A 110 -9.37 19.59 19.79
C GLY A 110 -10.61 18.69 19.87
N THR A 111 -11.13 18.53 21.09
CA THR A 111 -12.47 17.98 21.35
C THR A 111 -13.56 19.01 21.05
N SER A 112 -13.18 20.29 20.94
CA SER A 112 -13.96 21.38 20.35
C SER A 112 -13.01 22.35 19.63
N GLU A 113 -13.55 23.39 19.01
CA GLU A 113 -12.75 24.47 18.39
C GLU A 113 -11.79 25.16 19.38
N THR A 114 -12.08 25.13 20.69
CA THR A 114 -11.29 25.86 21.71
C THR A 114 -10.86 25.00 22.90
N THR A 115 -11.03 23.67 22.83
CA THR A 115 -10.73 22.72 23.91
C THR A 115 -9.96 21.53 23.38
N PHE A 116 -8.83 21.18 24.02
CA PHE A 116 -8.00 20.05 23.64
C PHE A 116 -8.24 18.79 24.50
N SER A 117 -8.68 18.95 25.74
CA SER A 117 -8.82 17.90 26.76
C SER A 117 -7.49 17.18 27.09
N PRO A 118 -6.41 17.88 27.50
CA PRO A 118 -5.08 17.27 27.66
C PRO A 118 -5.01 16.17 28.72
N SER A 119 -5.90 16.19 29.72
CA SER A 119 -5.92 15.21 30.82
C SER A 119 -6.73 13.95 30.52
N GLU A 120 -7.54 13.95 29.46
CA GLU A 120 -8.33 12.78 29.06
C GLU A 120 -7.43 11.68 28.51
N LYS A 121 -7.81 10.42 28.75
CA LYS A 121 -7.10 9.26 28.24
C LYS A 121 -7.36 9.10 26.74
N ILE A 122 -6.32 8.82 25.98
CA ILE A 122 -6.44 8.62 24.54
C ILE A 122 -6.98 7.22 24.23
N THR A 123 -7.99 7.15 23.35
CA THR A 123 -8.52 5.88 22.84
C THR A 123 -7.68 5.35 21.68
N ARG A 124 -7.82 4.06 21.35
CA ARG A 124 -7.11 3.43 20.22
C ARG A 124 -7.49 4.03 18.88
N GLU A 125 -8.76 4.40 18.68
CA GLU A 125 -9.19 5.09 17.46
C GLU A 125 -8.62 6.51 17.34
N GLN A 126 -8.53 7.25 18.45
CA GLN A 126 -7.90 8.58 18.48
C GLN A 126 -6.39 8.48 18.20
N MET A 127 -5.74 7.46 18.76
CA MET A 127 -4.35 7.15 18.47
C MET A 127 -4.14 6.81 16.98
N ALA A 128 -5.02 6.01 16.37
CA ALA A 128 -4.92 5.65 14.96
C ALA A 128 -5.00 6.89 14.05
N MET A 129 -6.00 7.77 14.27
CA MET A 129 -6.13 9.02 13.52
C MET A 129 -4.92 9.95 13.72
N LEU A 130 -4.36 9.98 14.93
CA LEU A 130 -3.19 10.80 15.24
C LEU A 130 -1.93 10.29 14.53
N LEU A 131 -1.66 8.97 14.55
CA LEU A 131 -0.49 8.39 13.88
C LEU A 131 -0.63 8.44 12.36
N GLU A 132 -1.82 8.19 11.83
CA GLU A 132 -2.09 8.30 10.40
C GLU A 132 -1.72 9.67 9.84
N ARG A 133 -2.12 10.75 10.53
CA ARG A 133 -1.77 12.12 10.16
C ARG A 133 -0.30 12.41 10.34
N ALA A 134 0.28 11.99 11.46
CA ALA A 134 1.69 12.23 11.77
C ALA A 134 2.63 11.64 10.72
N PHE A 135 2.35 10.42 10.24
CA PHE A 135 3.16 9.75 9.22
C PHE A 135 2.68 9.99 7.78
N HIS A 136 1.63 10.80 7.58
CA HIS A 136 1.02 11.06 6.28
C HIS A 136 0.70 9.77 5.49
N LEU A 137 0.12 8.78 6.18
CA LEU A 137 -0.08 7.44 5.61
C LEU A 137 -1.06 7.45 4.44
N LYS A 138 -0.69 6.75 3.36
CA LYS A 138 -1.46 6.69 2.10
C LYS A 138 -2.05 5.31 1.82
N GLU A 139 -1.28 4.26 2.11
CA GLU A 139 -1.68 2.86 1.97
C GLU A 139 -2.80 2.52 2.94
N GLN A 140 -3.90 1.95 2.46
CA GLN A 140 -4.99 1.47 3.33
C GLN A 140 -5.39 0.03 2.99
N SER A 141 -4.65 -0.64 2.09
CA SER A 141 -4.87 -2.05 1.75
C SER A 141 -4.48 -2.92 2.95
N ALA A 142 -5.46 -3.16 3.82
CA ALA A 142 -5.38 -4.05 4.96
C ALA A 142 -6.73 -4.72 5.18
N THR A 143 -6.74 -5.85 5.90
CA THR A 143 -7.96 -6.54 6.31
C THR A 143 -8.82 -5.65 7.19
N GLU A 144 -10.13 -5.84 7.15
CA GLU A 144 -11.03 -5.16 8.08
C GLU A 144 -10.99 -5.83 9.45
N PHE A 145 -11.15 -5.04 10.52
CA PHE A 145 -11.48 -5.54 11.84
C PHE A 145 -13.00 -5.51 12.03
N ASP A 146 -13.57 -6.59 12.58
CA ASP A 146 -15.03 -6.79 12.73
C ASP A 146 -15.71 -5.70 13.58
N ASP A 147 -14.96 -5.15 14.54
CA ASP A 147 -15.39 -4.12 15.47
C ASP A 147 -15.14 -2.68 14.99
N VAL A 148 -14.60 -2.49 13.79
CA VAL A 148 -14.39 -1.17 13.17
C VAL A 148 -15.45 -0.94 12.10
N LYS A 149 -16.44 -0.09 12.40
CA LYS A 149 -17.52 0.20 11.45
C LYS A 149 -17.09 1.20 10.38
N MET A 150 -17.52 0.97 9.14
CA MET A 150 -17.22 1.81 7.96
C MET A 150 -17.66 3.27 8.12
N ASN A 151 -18.67 3.52 8.95
CA ASN A 151 -19.16 4.87 9.27
C ASN A 151 -18.39 5.54 10.42
N SER A 152 -17.41 4.86 11.02
CA SER A 152 -16.54 5.46 12.02
C SER A 152 -15.54 6.40 11.36
N VAL A 153 -15.33 7.56 11.97
CA VAL A 153 -14.31 8.54 11.55
C VAL A 153 -12.88 7.98 11.59
N ALA A 154 -12.64 6.89 12.32
CA ALA A 154 -11.33 6.26 12.43
C ALA A 154 -11.14 5.07 11.47
N TYR A 155 -12.17 4.67 10.71
CA TYR A 155 -12.13 3.50 9.83
C TYR A 155 -10.90 3.51 8.89
N THR A 156 -10.73 4.60 8.15
CA THR A 156 -9.60 4.78 7.23
C THR A 156 -8.27 4.81 7.97
N ALA A 157 -8.19 5.53 9.09
CA ALA A 157 -6.95 5.68 9.84
C ALA A 157 -6.45 4.36 10.41
N ILE A 158 -7.36 3.52 10.92
CA ILE A 158 -7.05 2.19 11.46
C ILE A 158 -6.48 1.29 10.36
N ARG A 159 -7.11 1.28 9.18
CA ARG A 159 -6.60 0.50 8.02
C ARG A 159 -5.22 0.97 7.57
N LYS A 160 -4.97 2.28 7.58
CA LYS A 160 -3.68 2.86 7.21
C LYS A 160 -2.55 2.46 8.15
N ILE A 161 -2.78 2.57 9.46
CA ILE A 161 -1.76 2.18 10.44
C ILE A 161 -1.53 0.67 10.45
N GLN A 162 -2.53 -0.15 10.12
CA GLN A 162 -2.37 -1.59 9.95
C GLN A 162 -1.54 -1.92 8.70
N ALA A 163 -1.87 -1.33 7.55
CA ALA A 163 -1.13 -1.51 6.31
C ALA A 163 0.34 -1.04 6.44
N PHE A 164 0.61 -0.05 7.29
CA PHE A 164 1.96 0.43 7.58
C PHE A 164 2.71 -0.38 8.65
N GLY A 165 2.11 -1.46 9.19
CA GLY A 165 2.77 -2.33 10.18
C GLY A 165 2.85 -1.75 11.60
N ILE A 166 2.07 -0.70 11.90
CA ILE A 166 2.01 -0.13 13.25
C ILE A 166 1.20 -1.04 14.18
N THR A 167 0.06 -1.57 13.72
CA THR A 167 -0.87 -2.36 14.54
C THR A 167 -1.25 -3.69 13.89
N GLY A 168 -1.41 -4.73 14.70
CA GLY A 168 -1.99 -6.02 14.31
C GLY A 168 -3.37 -6.27 14.94
N GLY A 169 -3.97 -5.27 15.59
CA GLY A 169 -5.19 -5.44 16.39
C GLY A 169 -4.89 -5.77 17.86
N VAL A 170 -5.94 -6.05 18.63
CA VAL A 170 -5.83 -6.74 19.93
C VAL A 170 -5.86 -8.26 19.75
N ASP A 171 -6.43 -8.71 18.64
CA ASP A 171 -6.35 -10.05 18.06
C ASP A 171 -6.51 -9.94 16.53
N GLU A 172 -6.60 -11.07 15.83
CA GLU A 172 -6.68 -11.13 14.35
C GLU A 172 -7.90 -10.38 13.76
N ASN A 173 -9.01 -10.27 14.50
CA ASN A 173 -10.27 -9.74 14.00
C ASN A 173 -10.75 -8.48 14.73
N HIS A 174 -10.15 -8.11 15.87
CA HIS A 174 -10.59 -6.96 16.66
C HIS A 174 -9.50 -5.89 16.80
N PHE A 175 -9.89 -4.63 16.64
CA PHE A 175 -9.05 -3.47 16.92
C PHE A 175 -9.26 -2.91 18.33
N ASN A 176 -10.44 -3.04 18.91
CA ASN A 176 -10.93 -2.37 20.13
C ASN A 176 -10.83 -0.83 20.07
N PRO A 177 -11.60 -0.14 19.20
CA PRO A 177 -11.50 1.31 18.98
C PRO A 177 -11.61 2.18 20.25
N GLY A 178 -12.55 1.84 21.14
CA GLY A 178 -12.82 2.59 22.37
C GLY A 178 -11.86 2.29 23.53
N GLY A 179 -10.98 1.29 23.40
CA GLY A 179 -10.02 0.94 24.45
C GLY A 179 -8.97 2.04 24.65
N TYR A 180 -8.53 2.26 25.90
CA TYR A 180 -7.46 3.20 26.18
C TYR A 180 -6.08 2.63 25.84
N VAL A 181 -5.16 3.51 25.43
CA VAL A 181 -3.79 3.14 25.08
C VAL A 181 -2.87 3.32 26.30
N SER A 182 -2.18 2.25 26.70
CA SER A 182 -1.13 2.32 27.72
C SER A 182 0.14 2.97 27.16
N ARG A 183 0.97 3.52 28.03
CA ARG A 183 2.22 4.19 27.64
C ARG A 183 3.16 3.27 26.85
N GLN A 184 3.28 1.99 27.23
CA GLN A 184 4.06 1.01 26.46
C GLN A 184 3.47 0.73 25.07
N HIS A 185 2.15 0.67 24.93
CA HIS A 185 1.52 0.40 23.64
C HIS A 185 1.69 1.60 22.71
N PHE A 186 1.52 2.82 23.22
CA PHE A 186 1.77 4.03 22.42
C PHE A 186 3.24 4.12 21.98
N ALA A 187 4.18 3.81 22.89
CA ALA A 187 5.60 3.73 22.54
C ALA A 187 5.86 2.69 21.43
N ALA A 188 5.24 1.52 21.52
CA ALA A 188 5.36 0.50 20.48
C ALA A 188 4.81 0.98 19.13
N PHE A 189 3.62 1.58 19.11
CA PHE A 189 3.02 2.10 17.88
C PHE A 189 3.86 3.21 17.23
N LEU A 190 4.36 4.15 18.04
CA LEU A 190 5.19 5.25 17.55
C LEU A 190 6.53 4.75 17.02
N ALA A 191 7.19 3.83 17.73
CA ALA A 191 8.46 3.23 17.31
C ALA A 191 8.33 2.48 15.97
N ARG A 192 7.25 1.73 15.76
CA ARG A 192 6.95 1.05 14.48
C ARG A 192 6.75 2.03 13.33
N GLY A 193 6.12 3.17 13.61
CA GLY A 193 5.98 4.21 12.59
C GLY A 193 7.34 4.80 12.19
N LEU A 194 8.23 5.03 13.15
CA LEU A 194 9.55 5.66 12.96
C LEU A 194 10.63 4.71 12.44
N ASN A 195 10.57 3.43 12.77
CA ASN A 195 11.60 2.44 12.44
C ASN A 195 10.97 1.22 11.75
N GLU A 196 11.40 0.98 10.52
CA GLU A 196 10.94 -0.12 9.67
C GLU A 196 11.29 -1.50 10.23
N GLU A 197 12.45 -1.68 10.87
CA GLU A 197 12.86 -2.95 11.48
C GLU A 197 11.98 -3.35 12.67
N LEU A 198 11.29 -2.38 13.28
CA LEU A 198 10.38 -2.62 14.40
C LEU A 198 8.94 -2.86 13.95
N ARG A 199 8.60 -2.57 12.68
CA ARG A 199 7.25 -2.76 12.13
C ARG A 199 6.84 -4.22 12.28
N LEU A 200 5.55 -4.41 12.50
CA LEU A 200 4.97 -5.73 12.30
C LEU A 200 5.12 -6.06 10.81
N GLU A 201 5.33 -7.34 10.51
CA GLU A 201 5.21 -7.89 9.16
C GLU A 201 3.81 -7.56 8.63
N ALA A 202 3.71 -6.40 8.00
CA ALA A 202 2.51 -5.94 7.35
C ALA A 202 2.48 -6.64 6.02
N SER A 203 2.09 -7.90 6.03
CA SER A 203 1.61 -8.50 4.80
C SER A 203 0.37 -7.69 4.42
N SER A 204 0.51 -6.72 3.50
CA SER A 204 -0.59 -5.84 3.07
C SER A 204 -1.81 -6.63 2.56
N CYS A 205 -1.60 -7.92 2.31
CA CYS A 205 -2.59 -8.89 1.86
C CYS A 205 -2.67 -10.16 2.73
N GLY A 206 -2.00 -10.24 3.89
CA GLY A 206 -2.04 -11.42 4.77
C GLY A 206 -1.13 -12.59 4.36
N TYR A 207 -0.21 -12.41 3.42
CA TYR A 207 0.68 -13.46 2.90
C TYR A 207 2.07 -13.48 3.56
N ASN A 208 2.49 -14.65 4.03
CA ASN A 208 3.87 -14.90 4.44
C ASN A 208 4.72 -15.30 3.23
N VAL A 209 5.62 -14.40 2.81
CA VAL A 209 6.51 -14.58 1.65
C VAL A 209 7.48 -15.76 1.82
N ASP A 210 7.86 -16.11 3.05
CA ASP A 210 8.75 -17.23 3.33
C ASP A 210 8.05 -18.60 3.25
N SER A 211 6.72 -18.61 3.15
CA SER A 211 5.95 -19.86 3.16
C SER A 211 6.21 -20.75 1.94
N ARG A 212 6.61 -20.17 0.80
CA ARG A 212 6.73 -20.86 -0.50
C ARG A 212 5.47 -21.63 -0.90
N THR A 213 4.32 -21.18 -0.43
CA THR A 213 3.01 -21.74 -0.77
C THR A 213 2.23 -20.76 -1.64
N ASN A 214 1.33 -21.26 -2.47
CA ASN A 214 0.48 -20.35 -3.26
C ASN A 214 -0.56 -19.68 -2.34
N PRO A 215 -0.61 -18.33 -2.30
CA PRO A 215 -1.68 -17.64 -1.59
C PRO A 215 -3.04 -17.89 -2.25
N PRO A 216 -4.15 -17.71 -1.50
CA PRO A 216 -5.49 -17.66 -2.09
C PRO A 216 -5.59 -16.61 -3.20
N ARG A 217 -6.50 -16.80 -4.16
CA ARG A 217 -6.61 -15.93 -5.34
C ARG A 217 -6.80 -14.45 -4.98
N GLN A 218 -7.61 -14.14 -3.98
CA GLN A 218 -7.87 -12.75 -3.58
C GLN A 218 -6.68 -12.11 -2.85
N VAL A 219 -5.81 -12.91 -2.23
CA VAL A 219 -4.52 -12.43 -1.69
C VAL A 219 -3.59 -12.05 -2.83
N LEU A 220 -3.51 -12.85 -3.90
CA LEU A 220 -2.78 -12.47 -5.11
C LEU A 220 -3.40 -11.26 -5.82
N ASN A 221 -4.73 -11.17 -5.87
CA ASN A 221 -5.44 -9.99 -6.41
C ASN A 221 -4.99 -8.73 -5.68
N CYS A 222 -4.85 -8.83 -4.35
CA CYS A 222 -4.30 -7.77 -3.52
C CYS A 222 -2.85 -7.43 -3.83
N MET A 223 -1.96 -8.43 -3.87
CA MET A 223 -0.54 -8.20 -4.15
C MET A 223 -0.34 -7.53 -5.51
N ILE A 224 -1.02 -8.02 -6.55
CA ILE A 224 -0.95 -7.44 -7.91
C ILE A 224 -1.49 -6.02 -7.94
N THR A 225 -2.61 -5.76 -7.25
CA THR A 225 -3.20 -4.42 -7.19
C THR A 225 -2.28 -3.43 -6.48
N ASN A 226 -1.69 -3.83 -5.35
CA ASN A 226 -0.77 -2.99 -4.58
C ASN A 226 0.51 -2.72 -5.38
N ALA A 227 1.12 -3.74 -5.98
CA ALA A 227 2.32 -3.58 -6.81
C ALA A 227 2.08 -2.62 -7.99
N ALA A 228 0.93 -2.72 -8.66
CA ALA A 228 0.56 -1.79 -9.73
C ALA A 228 0.33 -0.36 -9.21
N ARG A 229 -0.31 -0.19 -8.04
CA ARG A 229 -0.55 1.13 -7.42
C ARG A 229 0.75 1.78 -6.93
N ALA A 230 1.73 0.99 -6.47
CA ALA A 230 3.04 1.45 -6.04
C ALA A 230 3.80 2.19 -7.18
N THR A 231 3.47 1.89 -8.44
CA THR A 231 4.01 2.62 -9.61
C THR A 231 3.45 4.04 -9.79
N GLN A 232 2.64 4.53 -8.85
CA GLN A 232 2.07 5.89 -8.86
C GLN A 232 1.33 6.24 -10.15
N GLY A 233 0.77 5.22 -10.78
CA GLY A 233 -0.13 5.36 -11.88
C GLY A 233 0.42 5.02 -13.25
N GLU A 234 1.65 4.51 -13.33
CA GLU A 234 2.26 4.09 -14.58
C GLU A 234 1.59 2.88 -15.24
N ILE A 235 0.87 2.03 -14.50
CA ILE A 235 0.12 0.90 -15.06
C ILE A 235 -1.23 0.66 -14.36
N PRO A 236 -2.30 0.31 -15.08
CA PRO A 236 -3.56 -0.16 -14.48
C PRO A 236 -3.42 -1.58 -13.93
N PRO A 237 -3.88 -1.85 -12.68
CA PRO A 237 -3.90 -3.21 -12.14
C PRO A 237 -4.63 -4.23 -13.03
N GLU A 238 -5.65 -3.79 -13.76
CA GLU A 238 -6.45 -4.65 -14.63
C GLU A 238 -5.62 -5.26 -15.77
N ILE A 239 -4.62 -4.52 -16.27
CA ILE A 239 -3.68 -5.02 -17.29
C ILE A 239 -2.84 -6.16 -16.72
N VAL A 240 -2.30 -5.97 -15.51
CA VAL A 240 -1.44 -6.97 -14.86
C VAL A 240 -2.22 -8.23 -14.53
N LYS A 241 -3.42 -8.08 -13.93
CA LYS A 241 -4.33 -9.21 -13.64
C LYS A 241 -4.78 -9.95 -14.90
N GLY A 242 -4.99 -9.21 -16.00
CA GLY A 242 -5.30 -9.76 -17.31
C GLY A 242 -4.17 -10.64 -17.84
N ILE A 243 -2.92 -10.19 -17.70
CA ILE A 243 -1.73 -10.97 -18.07
C ILE A 243 -1.59 -12.21 -17.19
N VAL A 244 -1.70 -12.08 -15.87
CA VAL A 244 -1.65 -13.24 -14.96
C VAL A 244 -2.71 -14.28 -15.32
N ASN A 245 -3.93 -13.87 -15.69
CA ASN A 245 -4.96 -14.79 -16.16
C ASN A 245 -4.58 -15.57 -17.43
N VAL A 246 -3.82 -14.96 -18.34
CA VAL A 246 -3.41 -15.59 -19.61
C VAL A 246 -2.16 -16.44 -19.44
N GLU A 247 -1.16 -15.94 -18.70
CA GLU A 247 0.09 -16.66 -18.42
C GLU A 247 -0.13 -17.82 -17.46
N ASN A 248 -1.01 -17.62 -16.47
CA ASN A 248 -1.21 -18.54 -15.37
C ASN A 248 -2.67 -18.50 -14.89
N GLY A 249 -3.57 -19.13 -15.66
CA GLY A 249 -5.01 -19.13 -15.36
C GLY A 249 -5.39 -19.65 -13.96
N ASN A 250 -4.52 -20.44 -13.32
CA ASN A 250 -4.71 -20.95 -11.96
C ASN A 250 -4.12 -20.04 -10.87
N TRP A 251 -3.43 -18.95 -11.25
CA TRP A 251 -2.81 -17.98 -10.36
C TRP A 251 -1.85 -18.65 -9.37
N LYS A 252 -0.96 -19.50 -9.88
CA LYS A 252 0.04 -20.21 -9.05
C LYS A 252 1.44 -19.71 -9.36
N HIS A 253 2.22 -19.42 -8.33
CA HIS A 253 3.65 -19.18 -8.48
C HIS A 253 4.45 -20.46 -8.23
N PHE A 254 4.05 -21.26 -7.24
CA PHE A 254 4.74 -22.45 -6.78
C PHE A 254 4.04 -23.74 -7.20
N GLN A 255 4.82 -24.81 -7.34
CA GLN A 255 4.34 -26.19 -7.36
C GLN A 255 3.98 -26.64 -5.93
N GLU A 256 3.39 -27.82 -5.78
CA GLU A 256 2.99 -28.35 -4.46
C GLU A 256 4.16 -28.61 -3.51
N ASN A 257 5.37 -28.82 -4.06
CA ASN A 257 6.60 -29.02 -3.29
C ASN A 257 7.32 -27.71 -2.92
N GLY A 258 6.74 -26.54 -3.24
CA GLY A 258 7.32 -25.23 -2.95
C GLY A 258 8.39 -24.75 -3.94
N GLU A 259 8.69 -25.52 -5.00
CA GLU A 259 9.54 -25.05 -6.10
C GLU A 259 8.75 -24.12 -7.04
N PRO A 260 9.40 -23.13 -7.68
CA PRO A 260 8.74 -22.27 -8.66
C PRO A 260 8.17 -23.08 -9.82
N ILE A 261 7.07 -22.58 -10.38
CA ILE A 261 6.62 -23.00 -11.70
C ILE A 261 7.57 -22.38 -12.74
N ILE A 262 8.22 -23.21 -13.53
CA ILE A 262 9.06 -22.79 -14.66
C ILE A 262 8.52 -23.50 -15.90
N SER A 263 8.08 -22.73 -16.90
CA SER A 263 7.58 -23.28 -18.17
C SER A 263 8.70 -23.82 -19.04
N ALA A 264 8.33 -24.56 -20.10
CA ALA A 264 9.29 -25.17 -21.03
C ALA A 264 10.18 -24.17 -21.76
N ASP A 265 9.73 -22.93 -21.95
CA ASP A 265 10.48 -21.81 -22.53
C ASP A 265 11.25 -20.99 -21.48
N GLY A 266 11.26 -21.44 -20.21
CA GLY A 266 12.01 -20.82 -19.12
C GLY A 266 11.28 -19.68 -18.41
N GLY A 267 9.98 -19.51 -18.63
CA GLY A 267 9.15 -18.50 -17.95
C GLY A 267 8.98 -18.83 -16.48
N ILE A 268 9.38 -17.89 -15.62
CA ILE A 268 9.41 -18.09 -14.16
C ILE A 268 8.14 -17.53 -13.50
N GLY A 269 7.49 -18.37 -12.70
CA GLY A 269 6.52 -17.98 -11.68
C GLY A 269 5.19 -17.47 -12.24
N LEU A 270 4.52 -16.63 -11.45
CA LEU A 270 3.18 -16.12 -11.73
C LEU A 270 3.08 -15.34 -13.04
N MET A 271 4.07 -14.47 -13.31
CA MET A 271 4.13 -13.61 -14.49
C MET A 271 4.86 -14.24 -15.70
N GLN A 272 5.37 -15.48 -15.56
CA GLN A 272 6.10 -16.22 -16.60
C GLN A 272 7.28 -15.42 -17.20
N ILE A 273 8.12 -14.84 -16.35
CA ILE A 273 9.25 -13.99 -16.78
C ILE A 273 10.34 -14.83 -17.46
N THR A 274 10.64 -14.54 -18.73
CA THR A 274 11.68 -15.23 -19.53
C THR A 274 12.95 -14.40 -19.74
N ASN A 275 12.84 -13.07 -19.84
CA ASN A 275 13.99 -12.18 -20.06
C ASN A 275 14.63 -11.74 -18.74
N VAL A 276 15.39 -12.64 -18.12
CA VAL A 276 15.85 -12.51 -16.73
C VAL A 276 17.17 -11.73 -16.55
N GLN A 277 17.81 -11.25 -17.62
CA GLN A 277 19.19 -10.73 -17.56
C GLN A 277 19.39 -9.55 -16.60
N ASN A 278 18.35 -8.74 -16.37
CA ASN A 278 18.39 -7.57 -15.51
C ASN A 278 17.69 -7.78 -14.15
N PHE A 279 17.37 -9.03 -13.82
CA PHE A 279 16.62 -9.37 -12.61
C PHE A 279 17.42 -10.34 -11.74
N ASP A 280 17.16 -10.28 -10.44
CA ASP A 280 17.62 -11.29 -9.50
C ASP A 280 16.79 -12.57 -9.71
N VAL A 281 17.42 -13.58 -10.32
CA VAL A 281 16.76 -14.84 -10.69
C VAL A 281 16.25 -15.61 -9.47
N GLU A 282 16.95 -15.53 -8.34
CA GLU A 282 16.51 -16.25 -7.13
C GLU A 282 15.29 -15.57 -6.51
N LYS A 283 15.27 -14.23 -6.50
CA LYS A 283 14.05 -13.50 -6.12
C LYS A 283 12.89 -13.77 -7.08
N LEU A 284 13.13 -13.81 -8.40
CA LEU A 284 12.07 -14.12 -9.37
C LEU A 284 11.38 -15.46 -9.11
N LYS A 285 12.11 -16.43 -8.53
CA LYS A 285 11.63 -17.80 -8.24
C LYS A 285 10.94 -17.95 -6.89
N TYR A 286 11.35 -17.19 -5.88
CA TYR A 286 10.93 -17.45 -4.50
C TYR A 286 10.25 -16.26 -3.83
N ASP A 287 10.27 -15.09 -4.47
CA ASP A 287 9.56 -13.90 -4.04
C ASP A 287 8.47 -13.57 -5.07
N ILE A 288 7.21 -13.84 -4.69
CA ILE A 288 6.05 -13.59 -5.54
C ILE A 288 5.92 -12.10 -5.86
N GLU A 289 6.21 -11.23 -4.89
CA GLU A 289 6.09 -9.77 -5.07
C GLU A 289 7.13 -9.29 -6.08
N TYR A 290 8.39 -9.71 -5.92
CA TYR A 290 9.44 -9.40 -6.90
C TYR A 290 9.11 -9.91 -8.31
N ASN A 291 8.50 -11.10 -8.44
CA ASN A 291 8.05 -11.63 -9.73
C ASN A 291 6.96 -10.75 -10.38
N ILE A 292 6.01 -10.26 -9.58
CA ILE A 292 4.95 -9.34 -10.04
C ILE A 292 5.58 -8.00 -10.46
N GLU A 293 6.44 -7.42 -9.63
CA GLU A 293 7.13 -6.15 -9.90
C GLU A 293 7.99 -6.20 -11.16
N ALA A 294 8.71 -7.31 -11.38
CA ALA A 294 9.49 -7.53 -12.59
C ALA A 294 8.60 -7.53 -13.84
N GLY A 295 7.47 -8.23 -13.81
CA GLY A 295 6.50 -8.24 -14.91
C GLY A 295 5.91 -6.85 -15.18
N ILE A 296 5.55 -6.12 -14.12
CA ILE A 296 5.10 -4.72 -14.21
C ILE A 296 6.15 -3.83 -14.86
N SER A 297 7.41 -3.93 -14.42
CA SER A 297 8.52 -3.16 -14.97
C SER A 297 8.71 -3.42 -16.47
N MET A 298 8.64 -4.69 -16.89
CA MET A 298 8.68 -5.06 -18.31
C MET A 298 7.53 -4.42 -19.09
N LEU A 299 6.30 -4.48 -18.58
CA LEU A 299 5.13 -3.89 -19.24
C LEU A 299 5.25 -2.37 -19.40
N ILE A 300 5.70 -1.67 -18.36
CA ILE A 300 5.95 -0.23 -18.40
C ILE A 300 7.02 0.10 -19.44
N ASN A 301 8.10 -0.67 -19.50
CA ASN A 301 9.15 -0.49 -20.50
C ASN A 301 8.62 -0.72 -21.92
N HIS A 302 7.78 -1.73 -22.14
CA HIS A 302 7.09 -1.94 -23.41
C HIS A 302 6.13 -0.80 -23.75
N PHE A 303 5.42 -0.26 -22.78
CA PHE A 303 4.57 0.90 -22.96
C PHE A 303 5.36 2.15 -23.35
N LYS A 304 6.63 2.27 -22.96
CA LYS A 304 7.52 3.40 -23.30
C LYS A 304 8.26 3.24 -24.64
N ARG A 305 8.34 2.04 -25.21
CA ARG A 305 9.00 1.75 -26.50
C ARG A 305 8.48 2.63 -27.65
N THR A 306 9.38 3.11 -28.50
CA THR A 306 9.09 3.99 -29.66
C THR A 306 9.00 3.25 -31.00
N ASP A 307 9.40 1.98 -31.02
CA ASP A 307 9.28 1.10 -32.18
C ASP A 307 7.88 0.49 -32.31
N LEU A 308 7.15 0.38 -31.21
CA LEU A 308 5.76 -0.10 -31.17
C LEU A 308 4.76 1.02 -31.55
N PRO A 309 3.61 0.67 -32.15
CA PRO A 309 2.53 1.64 -32.35
C PRO A 309 1.99 2.18 -31.02
N LYS A 310 1.45 3.39 -31.07
CA LYS A 310 0.75 4.06 -29.97
C LYS A 310 -0.67 4.39 -30.37
N ILE A 311 -1.55 4.40 -29.39
CA ILE A 311 -2.93 4.87 -29.55
C ILE A 311 -3.00 6.33 -29.08
N SER A 312 -3.69 7.18 -29.85
CA SER A 312 -3.58 8.66 -29.86
C SER A 312 -3.52 9.38 -28.51
N GLU A 313 -4.16 8.87 -27.45
CA GLU A 313 -4.20 9.57 -26.17
C GLU A 313 -2.97 9.32 -25.29
N LYS A 314 -2.26 8.20 -25.50
CA LYS A 314 -1.07 7.77 -24.73
C LYS A 314 -1.22 7.78 -23.20
N ASP A 315 -2.45 7.94 -22.70
CA ASP A 315 -2.80 7.93 -21.29
C ASP A 315 -2.66 6.50 -20.75
N PRO A 316 -1.75 6.23 -19.78
CA PRO A 316 -1.59 4.91 -19.20
C PRO A 316 -2.84 4.46 -18.42
N ASN A 317 -3.76 5.37 -18.09
CA ASN A 317 -5.00 5.04 -17.39
C ASN A 317 -6.07 4.43 -18.30
N ARG A 318 -5.85 4.42 -19.62
CA ARG A 318 -6.77 3.84 -20.60
C ARG A 318 -6.29 2.46 -21.01
N LEU A 319 -7.13 1.46 -20.78
CA LEU A 319 -6.76 0.06 -20.94
C LEU A 319 -6.35 -0.26 -22.38
N GLU A 320 -7.07 0.26 -23.38
CA GLU A 320 -6.77 0.05 -24.80
C GLU A 320 -5.37 0.54 -25.19
N ASN A 321 -4.85 1.61 -24.57
CA ASN A 321 -3.53 2.15 -24.88
C ASN A 321 -2.39 1.15 -24.62
N TRP A 322 -2.64 0.10 -23.81
CA TRP A 322 -1.69 -0.95 -23.51
C TRP A 322 -1.61 -2.06 -24.57
N TYR A 323 -2.48 -2.05 -25.59
CA TYR A 323 -2.62 -3.14 -26.57
C TYR A 323 -1.28 -3.64 -27.14
N PHE A 324 -0.45 -2.71 -27.63
CA PHE A 324 0.84 -3.07 -28.23
C PHE A 324 1.92 -3.38 -27.18
N ALA A 325 1.82 -2.83 -25.97
CA ALA A 325 2.72 -3.18 -24.88
C ALA A 325 2.47 -4.62 -24.39
N ILE A 326 1.19 -5.00 -24.25
CA ILE A 326 0.76 -6.37 -23.93
C ILE A 326 1.22 -7.35 -25.02
N MET A 327 1.01 -7.00 -26.30
CA MET A 327 1.52 -7.80 -27.42
C MET A 327 3.05 -7.98 -27.32
N ALA A 328 3.79 -6.90 -27.05
CA ALA A 328 5.24 -6.95 -26.95
C ALA A 328 5.77 -7.71 -25.72
N TYR A 329 4.97 -7.83 -24.66
CA TYR A 329 5.27 -8.65 -23.48
C TYR A 329 5.41 -10.13 -23.86
N ASN A 330 4.48 -10.67 -24.66
CA ASN A 330 4.59 -12.03 -25.22
C ASN A 330 5.50 -12.09 -26.45
N GLY A 331 5.76 -10.94 -27.09
CA GLY A 331 6.72 -10.76 -28.17
C GLY A 331 6.09 -10.29 -29.47
N THR A 332 6.88 -9.65 -30.33
CA THR A 332 6.43 -9.05 -31.59
C THR A 332 6.45 -10.03 -32.77
N LYS A 333 6.27 -11.34 -32.55
CA LYS A 333 6.29 -12.35 -33.62
C LYS A 333 4.96 -12.36 -34.39
N SER A 334 4.99 -12.91 -35.60
CA SER A 334 3.81 -13.03 -36.50
C SER A 334 2.55 -13.60 -35.84
N VAL A 335 2.69 -14.57 -34.93
CA VAL A 335 1.56 -15.17 -34.16
C VAL A 335 0.77 -14.15 -33.32
N ASN A 336 1.40 -13.04 -32.93
CA ASN A 336 0.80 -11.96 -32.16
C ASN A 336 0.32 -10.80 -33.04
N SER A 337 0.40 -10.94 -34.36
CA SER A 337 -0.12 -9.94 -35.29
C SER A 337 -1.61 -9.70 -35.04
N PRO A 338 -2.11 -8.44 -35.06
CA PRO A 338 -3.53 -8.14 -34.95
C PRO A 338 -4.39 -8.70 -36.11
N PHE A 339 -3.77 -9.07 -37.23
CA PHE A 339 -4.43 -9.64 -38.40
C PHE A 339 -3.72 -10.88 -38.91
N TYR A 340 -4.49 -11.86 -39.39
CA TYR A 340 -3.97 -12.99 -40.17
C TYR A 340 -3.61 -12.54 -41.58
N LYS A 341 -2.37 -12.79 -42.01
CA LYS A 341 -1.88 -12.34 -43.32
C LYS A 341 -2.63 -12.97 -44.48
N ALA A 342 -3.00 -14.26 -44.37
CA ALA A 342 -3.63 -15.01 -45.43
C ALA A 342 -5.06 -14.52 -45.74
N THR A 343 -5.81 -14.09 -44.72
CA THR A 343 -7.22 -13.71 -44.85
C THR A 343 -7.45 -12.21 -44.71
N GLY A 344 -6.53 -11.48 -44.08
CA GLY A 344 -6.74 -10.09 -43.68
C GLY A 344 -7.71 -9.91 -42.51
N GLU A 345 -8.22 -11.00 -41.94
CA GLU A 345 -9.15 -10.98 -40.81
C GLU A 345 -8.43 -10.67 -39.49
N LYS A 346 -9.16 -10.09 -38.53
CA LYS A 346 -8.63 -9.84 -37.18
C LYS A 346 -8.25 -11.15 -36.49
N ASN A 347 -7.07 -11.18 -35.89
CA ASN A 347 -6.58 -12.31 -35.11
C ASN A 347 -7.08 -12.23 -33.66
N LEU A 348 -8.28 -12.73 -33.44
CA LEU A 348 -8.92 -12.77 -32.11
C LEU A 348 -8.26 -13.78 -31.15
N SER A 349 -7.32 -14.58 -31.65
CA SER A 349 -6.56 -15.56 -30.89
C SER A 349 -5.18 -15.05 -30.46
N SER A 350 -4.80 -13.84 -30.86
CA SER A 350 -3.54 -13.20 -30.46
C SER A 350 -3.48 -12.99 -28.94
N TYR A 351 -2.25 -12.92 -28.41
CA TYR A 351 -2.02 -12.83 -26.98
C TYR A 351 -2.75 -11.63 -26.34
N GLN A 352 -2.63 -10.45 -26.94
CA GLN A 352 -3.29 -9.25 -26.45
C GLN A 352 -4.82 -9.37 -26.46
N GLU A 353 -5.42 -9.99 -27.47
CA GLU A 353 -6.88 -10.20 -27.50
C GLU A 353 -7.35 -11.14 -26.37
N LYS A 354 -6.56 -12.17 -26.04
CA LYS A 354 -6.81 -13.04 -24.87
C LYS A 354 -6.74 -12.26 -23.56
N VAL A 355 -5.78 -11.35 -23.41
CA VAL A 355 -5.66 -10.49 -22.22
C VAL A 355 -6.87 -9.56 -22.09
N PHE A 356 -7.29 -8.88 -23.17
CA PHE A 356 -8.50 -8.04 -23.16
C PHE A 356 -9.77 -8.86 -22.93
N GLN A 357 -9.82 -10.11 -23.39
CA GLN A 357 -10.90 -11.04 -23.06
C GLN A 357 -10.91 -11.39 -21.56
N ALA A 358 -9.75 -11.67 -20.97
CA ALA A 358 -9.62 -11.96 -19.55
C ALA A 358 -10.04 -10.76 -18.67
N ILE A 359 -9.74 -9.53 -19.10
CA ILE A 359 -10.20 -8.31 -18.43
C ILE A 359 -11.74 -8.20 -18.49
N ARG A 360 -12.35 -8.44 -19.67
CA ARG A 360 -13.81 -8.44 -19.83
C ARG A 360 -14.51 -9.45 -18.93
N THR A 361 -13.95 -10.65 -18.77
CA THR A 361 -14.62 -11.73 -18.04
C THR A 361 -14.35 -11.70 -16.55
N SER A 362 -13.09 -11.51 -16.13
CA SER A 362 -12.70 -11.60 -14.73
C SER A 362 -12.78 -10.26 -14.00
N SER A 363 -12.45 -9.13 -14.65
CA SER A 363 -12.62 -7.80 -14.07
C SER A 363 -14.00 -7.20 -14.38
N GLN A 364 -14.76 -7.81 -15.29
CA GLN A 364 -16.11 -7.37 -15.70
C GLN A 364 -16.13 -5.93 -16.23
N LEU A 365 -15.04 -5.51 -16.89
CA LEU A 365 -14.94 -4.22 -17.55
C LEU A 365 -15.22 -4.34 -19.03
N GLU A 366 -16.07 -3.45 -19.55
CA GLU A 366 -16.31 -3.32 -20.98
C GLU A 366 -15.08 -2.66 -21.64
N VAL A 367 -14.13 -3.49 -22.06
CA VAL A 367 -12.97 -3.08 -22.88
C VAL A 367 -13.14 -3.56 -24.32
N THR A 368 -12.74 -2.73 -25.27
CA THR A 368 -13.05 -2.94 -26.70
C THR A 368 -11.80 -2.81 -27.55
N SER A 369 -10.93 -3.82 -27.50
CA SER A 369 -9.74 -3.92 -28.37
C SER A 369 -10.09 -3.83 -29.87
N HIS A 370 -11.29 -4.26 -30.26
CA HIS A 370 -11.74 -4.26 -31.64
C HIS A 370 -12.05 -2.85 -32.18
N SER A 371 -12.20 -1.88 -31.29
CA SER A 371 -12.41 -0.46 -31.63
C SER A 371 -11.13 0.30 -31.95
N ILE A 372 -9.97 -0.35 -31.82
CA ILE A 372 -8.71 0.22 -32.30
C ILE A 372 -8.72 0.19 -33.84
N LEU A 373 -8.62 1.38 -34.43
CA LEU A 373 -8.68 1.61 -35.87
C LEU A 373 -7.37 1.21 -36.54
N MET A 374 -7.31 -0.06 -36.92
CA MET A 374 -6.17 -0.71 -37.57
C MET A 374 -6.59 -1.37 -38.88
N LYS A 375 -5.65 -1.50 -39.81
CA LYS A 375 -5.84 -2.21 -41.08
C LYS A 375 -4.70 -3.21 -41.33
N PRO A 376 -4.92 -4.27 -42.13
CA PRO A 376 -3.86 -5.23 -42.45
C PRO A 376 -2.57 -4.60 -42.99
N GLU A 377 -2.68 -3.55 -43.81
CA GLU A 377 -1.54 -2.81 -44.39
C GLU A 377 -0.71 -2.02 -43.36
N ASP A 378 -1.24 -1.80 -42.16
CA ASP A 378 -0.51 -1.14 -41.07
C ASP A 378 0.60 -2.06 -40.51
N PHE A 379 0.58 -3.36 -40.85
CA PHE A 379 1.50 -4.38 -40.34
C PHE A 379 2.12 -5.18 -41.48
N THR A 380 3.37 -5.59 -41.33
CA THR A 380 4.04 -6.48 -42.29
C THR A 380 4.87 -7.51 -41.55
N TYR A 381 4.77 -8.77 -41.97
CA TYR A 381 5.57 -9.87 -41.46
C TYR A 381 5.74 -10.94 -42.54
N GLY A 382 6.86 -11.68 -42.52
CA GLY A 382 7.21 -12.72 -43.48
C GLY A 382 6.20 -13.88 -43.55
N PRO A 383 6.39 -14.89 -44.43
CA PRO A 383 5.68 -16.17 -44.29
C PRO A 383 5.91 -16.72 -42.88
N GLU A 384 5.02 -17.55 -42.34
CA GLU A 384 5.00 -18.08 -40.95
C GLU A 384 6.37 -18.50 -40.39
N THR A 385 7.16 -17.51 -40.03
CA THR A 385 8.53 -17.62 -39.56
C THR A 385 8.59 -16.86 -38.25
N ASN A 386 9.58 -17.18 -37.43
CA ASN A 386 9.86 -16.52 -36.16
C ASN A 386 10.28 -15.03 -36.31
N GLU A 387 10.07 -14.41 -37.47
CA GLU A 387 10.38 -13.02 -37.76
C GLU A 387 9.45 -12.05 -36.99
N SER A 388 9.99 -10.88 -36.67
CA SER A 388 9.26 -9.83 -35.97
C SER A 388 8.35 -9.04 -36.91
N ILE A 389 7.20 -8.61 -36.40
CA ILE A 389 6.27 -7.71 -37.06
C ILE A 389 6.93 -6.35 -37.28
N VAL A 390 6.81 -5.85 -38.51
CA VAL A 390 7.13 -4.48 -38.88
C VAL A 390 5.85 -3.66 -38.84
N PHE A 391 5.89 -2.54 -38.12
CA PHE A 391 4.76 -1.62 -37.99
C PHE A 391 4.90 -0.46 -38.97
N ASN A 392 4.10 -0.46 -40.03
CA ASN A 392 4.10 0.58 -41.06
C ASN A 392 3.43 1.86 -40.55
N ARG A 393 2.39 1.72 -39.72
CA ARG A 393 1.71 2.82 -39.03
C ARG A 393 2.02 2.78 -37.54
N LYS A 394 2.53 3.89 -37.00
CA LYS A 394 2.89 4.01 -35.58
C LYS A 394 1.87 4.74 -34.71
N ASN A 395 0.88 5.39 -35.31
CA ASN A 395 -0.16 6.12 -34.57
C ASN A 395 -1.53 5.56 -34.96
N MET A 396 -2.17 4.89 -34.01
CA MET A 396 -3.51 4.30 -34.12
C MET A 396 -4.53 5.16 -33.38
N GLU A 397 -5.78 5.06 -33.79
CA GLU A 397 -6.90 5.80 -33.20
C GLU A 397 -7.94 4.85 -32.61
N LEU A 398 -8.81 5.37 -31.75
CA LEU A 398 -10.00 4.69 -31.26
C LEU A 398 -11.23 5.33 -31.91
N ASP A 399 -12.27 4.54 -32.20
CA ASP A 399 -13.57 5.06 -32.63
C ASP A 399 -14.49 5.49 -31.45
N PHE A 400 -13.99 5.39 -30.22
CA PHE A 400 -14.68 5.73 -28.97
C PHE A 400 -13.71 6.29 -27.93
N ILE A 401 -14.27 6.77 -26.81
CA ILE A 401 -13.48 7.18 -25.64
C ILE A 401 -13.04 5.93 -24.88
N GLY A 402 -11.74 5.65 -24.87
CA GLY A 402 -11.15 4.46 -24.23
C GLY A 402 -11.55 4.24 -22.77
N THR A 403 -11.45 3.00 -22.33
CA THR A 403 -11.90 2.57 -21.00
C THR A 403 -10.87 2.93 -19.94
N HIS A 404 -11.25 3.81 -19.01
CA HIS A 404 -10.43 4.16 -17.86
C HIS A 404 -10.39 3.02 -16.83
N THR A 405 -9.23 2.86 -16.18
CA THR A 405 -9.06 2.02 -14.98
C THR A 405 -10.08 2.38 -13.90
N ARG A 406 -10.57 1.38 -13.19
CA ARG A 406 -11.54 1.50 -12.08
C ARG A 406 -10.90 1.26 -10.71
N ASP A 407 -9.61 0.96 -10.67
CA ASP A 407 -8.89 0.60 -9.45
C ASP A 407 -8.21 1.81 -8.77
N ARG A 408 -8.66 3.05 -9.06
CA ARG A 408 -8.01 4.28 -8.57
C ARG A 408 -8.95 5.34 -7.98
N PHE A 409 -10.11 4.94 -7.44
CA PHE A 409 -10.95 5.90 -6.73
C PHE A 409 -10.34 6.21 -5.36
N GLY A 410 -10.25 7.51 -5.04
CA GLY A 410 -9.73 8.00 -3.76
C GLY A 410 -10.84 8.22 -2.72
N GLU A 411 -10.46 8.30 -1.45
CA GLU A 411 -11.36 8.68 -0.37
C GLU A 411 -11.98 10.06 -0.60
N GLY A 412 -13.28 10.20 -0.35
CA GLY A 412 -14.06 11.41 -0.60
C GLY A 412 -14.35 11.68 -2.09
N TYR A 413 -13.91 10.81 -3.00
CA TYR A 413 -14.15 11.00 -4.44
C TYR A 413 -15.64 10.72 -4.75
N PRO A 414 -16.38 11.68 -5.33
CA PRO A 414 -17.73 11.43 -5.81
C PRO A 414 -17.66 10.51 -7.04
N ALA A 415 -18.42 9.43 -7.02
CA ALA A 415 -18.51 8.51 -8.15
C ALA A 415 -19.95 8.14 -8.46
N TYR A 416 -20.21 7.77 -9.70
CA TYR A 416 -21.54 7.39 -10.16
C TYR A 416 -21.61 5.90 -10.42
N LEU A 417 -22.72 5.28 -10.00
CA LEU A 417 -22.93 3.88 -10.27
C LEU A 417 -23.32 3.64 -11.73
N THR A 418 -22.61 2.74 -12.40
CA THR A 418 -22.94 2.26 -13.75
C THR A 418 -23.87 1.05 -13.72
N ASN A 419 -24.07 0.45 -12.55
CA ASN A 419 -24.96 -0.68 -12.30
C ASN A 419 -25.75 -0.46 -11.00
N SER A 420 -26.89 -1.12 -10.86
CA SER A 420 -27.82 -0.92 -9.75
C SER A 420 -27.53 -1.74 -8.49
N ARG A 421 -26.50 -2.60 -8.46
CA ARG A 421 -26.29 -3.57 -7.38
C ARG A 421 -25.07 -3.27 -6.52
N LEU A 422 -25.31 -2.87 -5.28
CA LEU A 422 -24.33 -2.80 -4.20
C LEU A 422 -24.41 -4.03 -3.30
N ARG A 423 -23.43 -4.24 -2.43
CA ARG A 423 -23.39 -5.36 -1.48
C ARG A 423 -23.28 -4.91 -0.03
N THR A 424 -23.79 -5.73 0.89
CA THR A 424 -23.66 -5.49 2.35
C THR A 424 -22.27 -5.80 2.88
N GLU A 425 -21.51 -6.65 2.18
CA GLU A 425 -20.12 -7.05 2.46
C GLU A 425 -19.34 -7.07 1.14
N PRO A 426 -18.00 -7.00 1.15
CA PRO A 426 -17.18 -7.06 -0.07
C PRO A 426 -17.11 -8.50 -0.58
N SER A 427 -18.24 -9.05 -1.03
CA SER A 427 -18.30 -10.39 -1.63
C SER A 427 -19.39 -10.49 -2.68
N THR A 428 -19.09 -11.22 -3.75
CA THR A 428 -20.06 -11.57 -4.80
C THR A 428 -21.26 -12.37 -4.27
N SER A 429 -21.08 -13.08 -3.15
CA SER A 429 -22.11 -13.89 -2.48
C SER A 429 -22.93 -13.13 -1.44
N ALA A 430 -22.50 -11.93 -1.05
CA ALA A 430 -23.18 -11.13 -0.04
C ALA A 430 -24.56 -10.63 -0.49
N GLU A 431 -25.40 -10.20 0.44
CA GLU A 431 -26.72 -9.65 0.14
C GLU A 431 -26.59 -8.45 -0.82
N ALA A 432 -27.42 -8.44 -1.88
CA ALA A 432 -27.44 -7.36 -2.85
C ALA A 432 -28.47 -6.30 -2.48
N VAL A 433 -28.04 -5.04 -2.43
CA VAL A 433 -28.89 -3.88 -2.25
C VAL A 433 -29.02 -3.15 -3.59
N THR A 434 -30.26 -3.00 -4.06
CA THR A 434 -30.54 -2.31 -5.32
C THR A 434 -30.68 -0.80 -5.12
N VAL A 435 -29.93 -0.04 -5.89
CA VAL A 435 -29.95 1.42 -5.98
C VAL A 435 -30.07 1.85 -7.44
N PRO A 436 -30.66 3.03 -7.76
CA PRO A 436 -30.76 3.47 -9.15
C PRO A 436 -29.40 3.60 -9.85
N ILE A 437 -29.32 3.26 -11.13
CA ILE A 437 -28.14 3.58 -11.97
C ILE A 437 -27.97 5.10 -12.01
N GLY A 438 -26.73 5.58 -11.98
CA GLY A 438 -26.40 7.00 -11.89
C GLY A 438 -26.53 7.58 -10.48
N THR A 439 -26.79 6.76 -9.47
CA THR A 439 -26.72 7.21 -8.07
C THR A 439 -25.31 7.66 -7.74
N LEU A 440 -25.20 8.84 -7.14
CA LEU A 440 -23.96 9.36 -6.58
C LEU A 440 -23.60 8.59 -5.31
N VAL A 441 -22.38 8.11 -5.25
CA VAL A 441 -21.78 7.47 -4.07
C VAL A 441 -20.50 8.19 -3.68
N GLU A 442 -20.20 8.18 -2.39
CA GLU A 442 -18.94 8.65 -1.84
C GLU A 442 -18.05 7.46 -1.53
N ILE A 443 -16.82 7.46 -2.04
CA ILE A 443 -15.83 6.42 -1.73
C ILE A 443 -15.22 6.69 -0.35
N LEU A 444 -15.27 5.70 0.53
CA LEU A 444 -14.91 5.87 1.94
C LEU A 444 -13.47 5.46 2.26
N GLY A 445 -12.77 4.83 1.31
CA GLY A 445 -11.39 4.41 1.53
C GLY A 445 -10.85 3.53 0.41
N ALA A 446 -9.66 2.96 0.66
CA ALA A 446 -9.00 2.07 -0.28
C ALA A 446 -9.85 0.83 -0.58
N PRO A 447 -9.67 0.23 -1.76
CA PRO A 447 -10.38 -0.98 -2.11
C PRO A 447 -10.09 -2.16 -1.17
N LEU A 448 -11.01 -3.12 -1.17
CA LEU A 448 -10.99 -4.39 -0.48
C LEU A 448 -11.12 -5.52 -1.50
N TYR A 449 -10.90 -6.75 -1.05
CA TYR A 449 -10.91 -7.95 -1.89
C TYR A 449 -12.07 -8.86 -1.47
N ASP A 450 -12.45 -9.79 -2.35
CA ASP A 450 -13.61 -10.64 -2.07
C ASP A 450 -13.36 -11.48 -0.80
N LEU A 451 -14.29 -11.45 0.16
CA LEU A 451 -14.19 -12.25 1.38
C LEU A 451 -14.09 -13.76 1.09
N SER A 452 -14.65 -14.20 -0.04
CA SER A 452 -14.34 -15.53 -0.55
C SER A 452 -12.94 -15.51 -1.16
N SER A 453 -11.98 -16.03 -0.40
CA SER A 453 -10.54 -15.97 -0.70
C SER A 453 -10.15 -16.55 -2.07
N ASN A 454 -10.99 -17.43 -2.64
CA ASN A 454 -10.81 -18.04 -3.95
C ASN A 454 -11.84 -17.58 -5.01
N ALA A 455 -12.61 -16.52 -4.74
CA ALA A 455 -13.55 -15.97 -5.72
C ALA A 455 -12.82 -15.62 -7.04
N PRO A 456 -13.40 -15.94 -8.21
CA PRO A 456 -12.71 -15.80 -9.49
C PRO A 456 -12.66 -14.35 -10.02
N ASN A 457 -13.31 -13.40 -9.34
CA ASN A 457 -13.33 -12.01 -9.78
C ASN A 457 -11.96 -11.33 -9.56
N ASN A 458 -11.62 -10.40 -10.45
CA ASN A 458 -10.37 -9.63 -10.43
C ASN A 458 -10.60 -8.14 -10.13
N PHE A 459 -11.86 -7.70 -10.10
CA PHE A 459 -12.18 -6.36 -9.62
C PHE A 459 -11.97 -6.29 -8.10
N VAL A 460 -12.06 -5.09 -7.56
CA VAL A 460 -11.98 -4.83 -6.12
C VAL A 460 -13.28 -4.23 -5.61
N TRP A 461 -13.47 -4.21 -4.30
CA TRP A 461 -14.64 -3.66 -3.64
C TRP A 461 -14.31 -2.32 -2.99
N TYR A 462 -15.02 -1.26 -3.37
CA TYR A 462 -14.92 0.00 -2.65
C TYR A 462 -15.97 0.07 -1.55
N PRO A 463 -15.58 0.39 -0.30
CA PRO A 463 -16.54 0.83 0.71
C PRO A 463 -17.12 2.18 0.26
N VAL A 464 -18.44 2.29 0.25
CA VAL A 464 -19.16 3.47 -0.24
C VAL A 464 -20.27 3.91 0.70
N ALA A 465 -20.46 5.22 0.81
CA ALA A 465 -21.67 5.81 1.35
C ALA A 465 -22.63 6.18 0.21
N VAL A 466 -23.90 5.82 0.37
CA VAL A 466 -24.96 6.13 -0.58
C VAL A 466 -26.17 6.70 0.15
N ASN A 467 -26.70 7.83 -0.36
CA ASN A 467 -27.90 8.45 0.19
C ASN A 467 -29.15 7.89 -0.52
N GLN A 468 -30.01 7.21 0.24
CA GLN A 468 -31.26 6.62 -0.26
C GLN A 468 -32.41 7.05 0.65
N ASN A 469 -33.42 7.75 0.09
CA ASN A 469 -34.61 8.21 0.82
C ASN A 469 -34.30 9.04 2.08
N GLY A 470 -33.26 9.89 2.02
CA GLY A 470 -32.84 10.71 3.16
C GLY A 470 -32.04 9.97 4.24
N MET A 471 -31.69 8.70 4.02
CA MET A 471 -30.81 7.92 4.90
C MET A 471 -29.52 7.53 4.18
N THR A 472 -28.38 7.71 4.85
CA THR A 472 -27.09 7.24 4.35
C THR A 472 -26.92 5.75 4.69
N ARG A 473 -26.62 4.94 3.67
CA ARG A 473 -26.25 3.52 3.82
C ARG A 473 -24.77 3.34 3.48
N TYR A 474 -24.13 2.44 4.20
CA TYR A 474 -22.73 2.06 4.01
C TYR A 474 -22.71 0.66 3.39
N LEU A 475 -22.19 0.56 2.17
CA LEU A 475 -22.26 -0.63 1.32
C LEU A 475 -20.94 -0.79 0.56
N TYR A 476 -20.83 -1.85 -0.22
CA TYR A 476 -19.68 -2.10 -1.07
C TYR A 476 -20.07 -2.08 -2.55
N ALA A 477 -19.34 -1.30 -3.33
CA ALA A 477 -19.47 -1.22 -4.77
C ALA A 477 -18.30 -1.97 -5.45
N PRO A 478 -18.54 -2.93 -6.34
CA PRO A 478 -17.46 -3.53 -7.11
C PRO A 478 -16.92 -2.48 -8.10
N SER A 479 -15.59 -2.43 -8.30
CA SER A 479 -14.93 -1.33 -9.03
C SER A 479 -15.47 -1.15 -10.45
N GLN A 480 -15.83 -2.23 -11.14
CA GLN A 480 -16.48 -2.19 -12.45
C GLN A 480 -17.81 -1.42 -12.50
N SER A 481 -18.52 -1.31 -11.37
CA SER A 481 -19.81 -0.63 -11.26
C SER A 481 -19.69 0.86 -10.92
N VAL A 482 -18.47 1.43 -10.87
CA VAL A 482 -18.21 2.79 -10.37
C VAL A 482 -17.54 3.61 -11.47
N LYS A 483 -17.99 4.85 -11.73
CA LYS A 483 -17.46 5.77 -12.75
C LYS A 483 -17.22 7.18 -12.26
#